data_AF-E4YSG0-F1
#
_entry.id   AF-E4YSG0-F1
#
_cell.length_a   1.000
_cell.length_b   1.000
_cell.length_c   1.000
_cell.angle_alpha   90.00
_cell.angle_beta   90.00
_cell.angle_gamma   90.00
#
_symmetry.space_group_name_H-M   'P 1'
#
loop_
_entity.id
_entity.type
_entity.pdbx_description
1 polymer ?
#
loop_
_entity_poly.entity_id
_entity_poly.type
_entity_poly.pdbx_seq_one_letter_code
_entity_poly.pdbx_strand_id
1 'polypeptide(L)'
;MLQGKPITKEKRKLRGLVGRFLKDEKGLEILEQLLTLDPEKRLDCEAVLDHEFFWSNPMPCSLEGMLSKLHKSMFDYTESMPKNHQQSAQQHSAANRPAPNFTGLVDRVF
;
A
#
# COMPACT_ATOMS: atom_id res chain seq x y z
N MET A 1 -37.47 -23.49 -16.36
CA MET A 1 -37.23 -23.40 -14.91
C MET A 1 -35.76 -23.69 -14.68
N LEU A 2 -34.95 -22.67 -14.38
CA LEU A 2 -33.52 -22.84 -14.13
C LEU A 2 -33.36 -23.44 -12.73
N GLN A 3 -33.03 -24.73 -12.67
CA GLN A 3 -32.73 -25.42 -11.42
C GLN A 3 -31.48 -24.78 -10.80
N GLY A 4 -31.66 -23.98 -9.75
CA GLY A 4 -30.56 -23.48 -8.93
C GLY A 4 -29.80 -24.67 -8.36
N LYS A 5 -28.52 -24.83 -8.76
CA LYS A 5 -27.63 -25.83 -8.17
C LYS A 5 -27.65 -25.63 -6.64
N PRO A 6 -27.89 -26.69 -5.84
CA PRO A 6 -27.87 -26.56 -4.40
C PRO A 6 -26.48 -26.04 -4.00
N ILE A 7 -26.45 -24.93 -3.26
CA ILE A 7 -25.23 -24.41 -2.66
C ILE A 7 -24.74 -25.53 -1.75
N THR A 8 -23.72 -26.25 -2.20
CA THR A 8 -23.09 -27.28 -1.39
C THR A 8 -22.66 -26.61 -0.08
N LYS A 9 -22.89 -27.27 1.06
CA LYS A 9 -22.42 -26.80 2.37
C LYS A 9 -20.90 -26.92 2.41
N GLU A 10 -20.21 -26.10 1.63
CA GLU A 10 -18.77 -26.06 1.60
C GLU A 10 -18.31 -25.44 2.91
N LYS A 11 -17.41 -26.12 3.61
CA LYS A 11 -16.89 -25.67 4.90
C LYS A 11 -16.18 -24.32 4.70
N ARG A 12 -16.41 -23.39 5.62
CA ARG A 12 -15.82 -22.04 5.60
C ARG A 12 -14.28 -22.15 5.52
N LYS A 13 -13.69 -21.67 4.42
CA LYS A 13 -12.23 -21.72 4.19
C LYS A 13 -11.47 -20.47 4.66
N LEU A 14 -12.17 -19.52 5.29
CA LEU A 14 -11.61 -18.20 5.57
C LEU A 14 -10.38 -18.28 6.48
N ARG A 15 -10.42 -19.09 7.55
CA ARG A 15 -9.27 -19.28 8.45
C ARG A 15 -8.04 -19.82 7.74
N GLY A 16 -8.22 -20.79 6.84
CA GLY A 16 -7.11 -21.37 6.08
C GLY A 16 -6.51 -20.42 5.03
N LEU A 17 -7.31 -19.51 4.49
CA LEU A 17 -6.85 -18.53 3.51
C LEU A 17 -6.19 -17.31 4.16
N VAL A 18 -6.85 -16.74 5.17
CA VAL A 18 -6.41 -15.50 5.83
C VAL A 18 -5.39 -15.76 6.92
N GLY A 19 -5.40 -16.93 7.58
CA GLY A 19 -4.44 -17.26 8.64
C GLY A 19 -2.97 -17.24 8.19
N ARG A 20 -2.69 -17.26 6.88
CA ARG A 20 -1.34 -17.07 6.34
C ARG A 20 -0.87 -15.61 6.41
N PHE A 21 -1.80 -14.66 6.40
CA PHE A 21 -1.54 -13.23 6.33
C PHE A 21 -1.81 -12.53 7.66
N LEU A 22 -2.84 -12.97 8.37
CA LEU A 22 -3.26 -12.42 9.66
C LEU A 22 -2.92 -13.43 10.76
N LYS A 23 -1.94 -13.11 11.60
CA LYS A 23 -1.52 -13.95 12.74
C LYS A 23 -2.34 -13.72 14.00
N ASP A 24 -3.11 -12.63 14.04
CA ASP A 24 -3.96 -12.31 15.17
C ASP A 24 -5.30 -13.07 15.07
N GLU A 25 -5.62 -13.80 16.12
CA GLU A 25 -6.85 -14.58 16.19
C GLU A 25 -8.09 -13.69 16.32
N LYS A 26 -7.97 -12.54 17.00
CA LYS A 26 -9.09 -11.62 17.24
C LYS A 26 -9.47 -10.87 15.97
N GLY A 27 -8.48 -10.41 15.20
CA GLY A 27 -8.74 -9.85 13.88
C GLY A 27 -9.34 -10.88 12.91
N LEU A 28 -8.98 -12.16 13.04
CA LEU A 28 -9.53 -13.22 12.19
C LEU A 28 -11.01 -13.48 12.50
N GLU A 29 -11.38 -13.41 13.78
CA GLU A 29 -12.75 -13.56 14.26
C GLU A 29 -13.67 -12.43 13.74
N ILE A 30 -13.26 -11.16 13.84
CA ILE A 30 -14.02 -10.04 13.26
C ILE A 30 -14.18 -10.22 11.75
N LEU A 31 -13.10 -10.58 11.05
CA LEU A 31 -13.15 -10.75 9.61
C LEU A 31 -14.10 -11.91 9.22
N GLU A 32 -14.16 -12.95 10.04
CA GLU A 32 -15.16 -14.01 9.88
C GLU A 32 -16.59 -13.50 10.02
N GLN A 33 -16.85 -12.68 11.04
CA GLN A 33 -18.19 -12.16 11.29
C GLN A 33 -18.63 -11.15 10.21
N LEU A 34 -17.69 -10.36 9.68
CA LEU A 34 -17.91 -9.42 8.57
C LEU A 34 -18.16 -10.12 7.23
N LEU A 35 -17.42 -11.20 6.94
CA LEU A 35 -17.56 -11.96 5.69
C LEU A 35 -18.68 -13.01 5.74
N THR A 36 -19.72 -12.76 6.53
CA THR A 36 -20.93 -13.59 6.55
C THR A 36 -21.78 -13.33 5.30
N LEU A 37 -22.13 -14.42 4.61
CA LEU A 37 -22.87 -14.37 3.35
C LEU A 37 -24.28 -13.82 3.53
N ASP A 38 -24.92 -14.23 4.62
CA ASP A 38 -26.26 -13.78 5.01
C ASP A 38 -26.16 -12.39 5.65
N PRO A 39 -26.76 -11.34 5.07
CA PRO A 39 -26.67 -9.99 5.59
C PRO A 39 -27.35 -9.85 6.96
N GLU A 40 -28.41 -10.62 7.25
CA GLU A 40 -29.10 -10.56 8.55
C GLU A 40 -28.26 -11.14 9.69
N LYS A 41 -27.32 -12.03 9.35
CA LYS A 41 -26.38 -12.64 10.29
C LYS A 41 -25.01 -11.96 10.28
N ARG A 42 -24.84 -10.92 9.46
CA ARG A 42 -23.61 -10.14 9.40
C ARG A 42 -23.53 -9.24 10.61
N LEU A 43 -22.31 -9.07 11.14
CA LEU A 43 -22.09 -8.21 12.29
C LEU A 43 -22.31 -6.73 11.91
N ASP A 44 -23.08 -6.03 12.74
CA ASP A 44 -23.29 -4.59 12.64
C ASP A 44 -22.06 -3.81 13.10
N CYS A 45 -21.90 -2.58 12.59
CA CYS A 45 -20.74 -1.74 12.89
C CYS A 45 -20.55 -1.47 14.38
N GLU A 46 -21.64 -1.28 15.13
CA GLU A 46 -21.58 -1.07 16.59
C GLU A 46 -20.97 -2.30 17.29
N ALA A 47 -21.48 -3.49 16.97
CA ALA A 47 -20.96 -4.74 17.52
C ALA A 47 -19.53 -5.06 17.05
N VAL A 48 -19.13 -4.61 15.85
CA VAL A 48 -17.74 -4.72 15.36
C VAL A 48 -16.80 -3.89 16.23
N LEU A 49 -17.19 -2.66 16.58
CA LEU A 49 -16.34 -1.74 17.35
C LEU A 49 -16.17 -2.17 18.81
N ASP A 50 -17.16 -2.86 19.37
CA ASP A 50 -17.09 -3.42 20.74
C ASP A 50 -16.24 -4.71 20.82
N HIS A 51 -15.80 -5.26 19.68
CA HIS A 51 -15.03 -6.50 19.68
C HIS A 51 -13.63 -6.31 20.26
N GLU A 52 -13.14 -7.34 20.96
CA GLU A 52 -11.83 -7.37 21.66
C GLU A 52 -10.62 -7.04 20.77
N PHE A 53 -10.76 -7.02 19.46
CA PHE A 53 -9.66 -6.67 18.55
C PHE A 53 -9.21 -5.22 18.75
N PHE A 54 -10.16 -4.31 19.00
CA PHE A 54 -9.86 -2.89 19.21
C PHE A 54 -9.41 -2.57 20.64
N TRP A 55 -9.66 -3.50 21.57
CA TRP A 55 -9.44 -3.32 23.00
C TRP A 55 -8.39 -4.26 23.59
N SER A 56 -7.75 -5.08 22.76
CA SER A 56 -6.61 -5.93 23.14
C SER A 56 -5.31 -5.31 22.66
N ASN A 57 -4.22 -5.63 23.36
CA ASN A 57 -2.90 -5.17 22.96
C ASN A 57 -2.44 -5.91 21.69
N PRO A 58 -1.90 -5.22 20.67
CA PRO A 58 -1.58 -3.79 20.62
C PRO A 58 -2.81 -2.89 20.37
N MET A 59 -2.98 -1.89 21.23
CA MET A 59 -4.03 -0.88 21.07
C MET A 59 -3.89 -0.12 19.75
N PRO A 60 -5.02 0.35 19.16
CA PRO A 60 -5.00 1.19 17.97
C PRO A 60 -4.06 2.38 18.12
N CYS A 61 -3.17 2.58 17.13
CA CYS A 61 -2.16 3.62 17.14
C CYS A 61 -2.26 4.50 15.89
N SER A 62 -1.66 5.69 15.95
CA SER A 62 -1.60 6.63 14.83
C SER A 62 -0.94 6.01 13.59
N LEU A 63 -1.45 6.34 12.40
CA LEU A 63 -0.91 5.90 11.12
C LEU A 63 0.37 6.64 10.70
N GLU A 64 0.82 7.62 11.48
CA GLU A 64 1.98 8.47 11.15
C GLU A 64 3.24 7.65 10.79
N GLY A 65 3.51 6.56 11.52
CA GLY A 65 4.64 5.67 11.21
C GLY A 65 4.50 4.84 9.93
N MET A 66 3.28 4.63 9.44
CA MET A 66 3.02 4.01 8.13
C MET A 66 3.15 5.06 7.03
N LEU A 67 2.56 6.24 7.24
CA LEU A 67 2.55 7.34 6.27
C LEU A 67 3.93 7.94 6.05
N SER A 68 4.82 7.94 7.05
CA SER A 68 6.20 8.38 6.91
C SER A 68 6.98 7.59 5.86
N LYS A 69 6.59 6.34 5.57
CA LYS A 69 7.18 5.51 4.50
C LYS A 69 6.72 5.93 3.10
N LEU A 70 5.61 6.68 3.00
CA LEU A 70 4.99 7.12 1.75
C LEU A 70 5.51 8.50 1.29
N HIS A 71 6.70 8.91 1.72
CA HIS A 71 7.38 10.12 1.26
C HIS A 71 7.93 10.04 -0.17
N LYS A 72 7.95 8.85 -0.78
CA LYS A 72 8.45 8.64 -2.15
C LYS A 72 7.32 8.90 -3.15
N SER A 73 7.54 9.86 -4.03
CA SER A 73 6.64 10.08 -5.16
C SER A 73 6.85 8.97 -6.19
N MET A 74 5.81 8.61 -6.94
CA MET A 74 5.91 7.62 -8.03
C MET A 74 7.02 7.99 -9.03
N PHE A 75 7.34 9.28 -9.13
CA PHE A 75 8.44 9.83 -9.91
C PHE A 75 9.81 9.20 -9.57
N ASP A 76 10.11 9.00 -8.30
CA ASP A 76 11.41 8.46 -7.83
C ASP A 76 11.68 7.04 -8.36
N TYR A 77 10.62 6.26 -8.60
CA TYR A 77 10.72 4.91 -9.18
C TYR A 77 10.93 4.93 -10.70
N THR A 78 10.55 6.01 -11.38
CA THR A 78 10.69 6.16 -12.83
C THR A 78 12.02 6.81 -13.24
N GLU A 79 12.64 7.59 -12.36
CA GLU A 79 13.92 8.25 -12.63
C GLU A 79 15.14 7.34 -12.44
N SER A 80 15.01 6.26 -11.65
CA SER A 80 16.10 5.30 -11.43
C SER A 80 16.41 4.38 -12.62
N MET A 81 15.79 4.61 -13.79
CA MET A 81 16.18 3.93 -15.03
C MET A 81 17.44 4.65 -15.55
N PRO A 82 18.64 4.07 -15.46
CA PRO A 82 19.84 4.73 -15.96
C PRO A 82 19.67 4.97 -17.46
N LYS A 83 19.52 6.23 -17.86
CA LYS A 83 19.61 6.70 -19.24
C LYS A 83 21.07 6.59 -19.72
N ASN A 84 21.67 5.41 -19.63
CA ASN A 84 22.98 5.16 -20.21
C ASN A 84 22.80 4.65 -21.64
N HIS A 85 22.09 5.45 -22.43
CA HIS A 85 22.09 5.33 -23.88
C HIS A 85 22.74 6.59 -24.44
N GLN A 86 24.04 6.46 -24.71
CA GLN A 86 24.76 7.14 -25.77
C GLN A 86 24.68 8.66 -25.81
N GLN A 87 25.78 9.31 -25.39
CA GLN A 87 26.34 10.37 -26.24
C GLN A 87 27.86 10.22 -26.30
N SER A 88 28.27 9.65 -27.43
CA SER A 88 29.61 9.64 -27.97
C SER A 88 30.13 11.06 -28.22
N ALA A 89 31.43 11.22 -27.98
CA ALA A 89 32.37 12.05 -28.74
C ALA A 89 32.19 13.58 -28.77
N GLN A 90 32.99 14.29 -27.97
CA GLN A 90 33.73 15.50 -28.38
C GLN A 90 34.76 15.84 -27.28
N GLN A 91 36.03 15.48 -27.49
CA GLN A 91 37.09 16.34 -28.03
C GLN A 91 37.75 17.30 -27.01
N HIS A 92 39.03 17.00 -26.77
CA HIS A 92 40.17 17.93 -26.77
C HIS A 92 40.46 18.76 -25.50
N SER A 93 41.61 18.42 -24.92
CA SER A 93 42.74 19.26 -24.46
C SER A 93 42.56 20.76 -24.16
N ALA A 94 43.22 21.15 -23.06
CA ALA A 94 43.89 22.44 -22.77
C ALA A 94 43.16 23.50 -21.92
N ALA A 95 43.71 23.69 -20.71
CA ALA A 95 44.10 24.95 -20.06
C ALA A 95 43.16 26.17 -20.09
N ASN A 96 42.73 26.54 -18.87
CA ASN A 96 42.58 27.91 -18.35
C ASN A 96 41.67 28.90 -19.12
N ARG A 97 40.41 29.04 -18.67
CA ARG A 97 39.65 30.28 -18.87
C ARG A 97 38.61 30.50 -17.74
N PRO A 98 38.50 31.71 -17.16
CA PRO A 98 37.50 32.01 -16.13
C PRO A 98 36.09 32.14 -16.71
N ALA A 99 35.10 31.82 -15.88
CA ALA A 99 33.68 31.75 -16.22
C ALA A 99 33.10 33.08 -16.74
N PRO A 100 32.23 33.07 -17.78
CA PRO A 100 31.32 34.15 -18.01
C PRO A 100 30.05 33.95 -17.16
N ASN A 101 29.72 34.99 -16.41
CA ASN A 101 28.46 35.13 -15.70
C ASN A 101 27.29 34.96 -16.68
N PHE A 102 26.47 33.94 -16.49
CA PHE A 102 25.10 33.96 -17.02
C PHE A 102 24.12 34.18 -15.87
N THR A 103 23.90 35.47 -15.62
CA THR A 103 22.71 35.97 -14.96
C THR A 103 21.51 35.64 -15.84
N GLY A 104 20.63 34.76 -15.37
CA GLY A 104 19.27 34.66 -15.90
C GLY A 104 18.83 33.28 -16.37
N LEU A 105 18.41 32.43 -15.44
CA LEU A 105 17.08 31.84 -15.58
C LEU A 105 16.52 31.58 -14.20
N VAL A 106 15.72 32.56 -13.78
CA VAL A 106 14.77 32.44 -12.68
C VAL A 106 13.89 31.21 -12.87
N ASP A 107 13.51 30.66 -11.72
CA ASP A 107 12.21 30.03 -11.47
C ASP A 107 11.94 28.74 -12.25
N ARG A 108 12.01 27.59 -11.56
CA ARG A 108 10.81 26.87 -11.16
C ARG A 108 11.05 26.15 -9.84
N VAL A 109 10.27 26.56 -8.85
CA VAL A 109 9.85 25.75 -7.70
C VAL A 109 9.62 24.30 -8.16
N PHE A 110 10.30 23.34 -7.54
CA PHE A 110 9.76 22.16 -6.86
C PHE A 110 10.90 21.46 -6.11
#